data_AF-A0AAD4X5D1-F1
#
_entry.id   AF-A0AAD4X5D1-F1
#
_cell.length_a   1.000
_cell.length_b   1.000
_cell.length_c   1.000
_cell.angle_alpha   90.00
_cell.angle_beta   90.00
_cell.angle_gamma   90.00
#
_symmetry.space_group_name_H-M   'P 1'
#
loop_
_entity.id
_entity.type
_entity.pdbx_description
1 polymer ?
#
loop_
_entity_poly.entity_id
_entity_poly.type
_entity_poly.pdbx_seq_one_letter_code
_entity_poly.pdbx_strand_id
1 'polypeptide(L)'
;MLDSDLCKAEPGASISLPEFNHEELDTFLEFLYQGDLVIEKFEKHFGSLLIAADKYGIPHLQKFCEKRLLKLLNSSNALKVLEISEVYIVQYKDIVLVPSFDEFAKQNPHLVVQITRASLTYSNEKRI
;
A
#
# COMPACT_ATOMS: atom_id res chain seq x y z
N MET A 1 -30.74 20.80 40.04
CA MET A 1 -29.93 19.57 40.07
C MET A 1 -30.03 18.98 38.69
N LEU A 2 -28.92 18.93 37.95
CA LEU A 2 -28.93 18.31 36.63
C LEU A 2 -28.77 16.82 36.87
N ASP A 3 -29.81 16.07 36.54
CA ASP A 3 -29.84 14.61 36.65
C ASP A 3 -28.64 14.02 35.91
N SER A 4 -27.90 13.15 36.58
CA SER A 4 -26.79 12.44 35.99
C SER A 4 -27.30 11.58 34.83
N ASP A 5 -26.80 11.85 33.62
CA ASP A 5 -27.00 11.02 32.43
C ASP A 5 -26.55 9.57 32.70
N LEU A 6 -27.48 8.75 33.17
CA LEU A 6 -27.36 7.29 33.32
C LEU A 6 -27.43 6.54 31.96
N CYS A 7 -27.27 7.26 30.85
CA CYS A 7 -27.38 6.74 29.48
C CYS A 7 -26.02 6.62 28.75
N LYS A 8 -24.91 6.45 29.48
CA LYS A 8 -23.70 5.92 28.87
C LYS A 8 -23.74 4.41 29.03
N ALA A 9 -24.24 3.72 28.00
CA ALA A 9 -24.02 2.27 27.87
C ALA A 9 -22.54 1.98 28.13
N GLU A 10 -22.23 0.88 28.82
CA GLU A 10 -20.84 0.45 28.97
C GLU A 10 -20.15 0.47 27.60
N PRO A 11 -18.88 0.89 27.48
CA PRO A 11 -18.20 1.00 26.20
C PRO A 11 -18.26 -0.35 25.48
N GLY A 12 -19.23 -0.49 24.56
CA GLY A 12 -19.49 -1.72 23.86
C GLY A 12 -18.31 -2.00 22.95
N ALA A 13 -17.46 -2.94 23.36
CA ALA A 13 -16.33 -3.49 22.62
C ALA A 13 -15.41 -2.45 21.95
N SER A 14 -14.26 -2.18 22.58
CA SER A 14 -13.15 -1.51 21.89
C SER A 14 -12.50 -2.45 20.87
N ILE A 15 -12.26 -1.95 19.65
CA ILE A 15 -11.50 -2.66 18.61
C ILE A 15 -10.08 -2.10 18.63
N SER A 16 -9.08 -2.98 18.72
CA SER A 16 -7.66 -2.60 18.67
C SER A 16 -7.09 -2.91 17.28
N LEU A 17 -6.43 -1.92 16.68
CA LEU A 17 -5.80 -2.00 15.35
C LEU A 17 -4.29 -1.71 15.49
N PRO A 18 -3.51 -2.68 16.02
CA PRO A 18 -2.11 -2.45 16.41
C PRO A 18 -1.15 -2.17 15.24
N GLU A 19 -1.56 -2.45 14.01
CA GLU A 19 -0.79 -2.15 12.80
C GLU A 19 -0.70 -0.66 12.46
N PHE A 20 -1.56 0.16 13.07
CA PHE A 20 -1.62 1.58 12.78
C PHE A 20 -1.09 2.40 13.94
N ASN A 21 -0.26 3.38 13.62
CA ASN A 21 -0.10 4.53 14.49
C ASN A 21 -1.32 5.48 14.36
N HIS A 22 -1.38 6.52 15.20
CA HIS A 22 -2.52 7.42 15.23
C HIS A 22 -2.76 8.16 13.90
N GLU A 23 -1.70 8.57 13.20
CA GLU A 23 -1.84 9.27 11.91
C GLU A 23 -2.30 8.32 10.79
N GLU A 24 -1.79 7.09 10.79
CA GLU A 24 -2.17 6.07 9.82
C GLU A 24 -3.62 5.64 10.02
N LEU A 25 -4.05 5.48 11.27
CA LEU A 25 -5.43 5.15 11.60
C LEU A 25 -6.37 6.28 11.18
N ASP A 26 -6.01 7.53 11.45
CA ASP A 26 -6.80 8.69 11.03
C ASP A 26 -6.93 8.75 9.50
N THR A 27 -5.83 8.53 8.78
CA THR A 27 -5.83 8.46 7.31
C THR A 27 -6.67 7.30 6.78
N PHE A 28 -6.60 6.13 7.41
CA PHE A 28 -7.41 4.97 7.05
C PHE A 28 -8.90 5.24 7.26
N LEU A 29 -9.28 5.85 8.40
CA LEU A 29 -10.67 6.24 8.69
C LEU A 29 -11.15 7.32 7.72
N GLU A 30 -10.34 8.32 7.41
CA GLU A 30 -10.65 9.34 6.41
C GLU A 30 -11.02 8.71 5.06
N PHE A 31 -10.23 7.73 4.60
CA PHE A 31 -10.55 6.96 3.40
C PHE A 31 -11.85 6.18 3.53
N LEU A 32 -12.09 5.50 4.66
CA LEU A 32 -13.31 4.69 4.84
C LEU A 32 -14.57 5.54 4.80
N TYR A 33 -14.51 6.76 5.33
CA TYR A 33 -15.67 7.66 5.39
C TYR A 33 -15.83 8.50 4.12
N GLN A 34 -14.76 8.89 3.45
CA GLN A 34 -14.80 9.78 2.28
C GLN A 34 -14.65 9.05 0.95
N GLY A 35 -14.02 7.88 0.94
CA GLY A 35 -13.73 7.07 -0.25
C GLY A 35 -12.54 7.55 -1.09
N ASP A 36 -11.86 8.63 -0.70
CA ASP A 36 -10.68 9.19 -1.38
C ASP A 36 -9.71 9.78 -0.34
N LEU A 37 -8.48 10.03 -0.77
CA LEU A 37 -7.42 10.67 0.01
C LEU A 37 -6.64 11.65 -0.85
N VAL A 38 -6.18 12.73 -0.22
CA VAL A 38 -5.23 13.66 -0.82
C VAL A 38 -3.90 12.91 -1.07
N ILE A 39 -3.25 13.22 -2.20
CA ILE A 39 -2.00 12.55 -2.64
C ILE A 39 -0.93 12.54 -1.56
N GLU A 40 -0.75 13.66 -0.84
CA GLU A 40 0.29 13.80 0.19
C GLU A 40 0.10 12.82 1.36
N LYS A 41 -1.14 12.66 1.83
CA LYS A 41 -1.48 11.69 2.90
C LYS A 41 -1.31 10.26 2.40
N PHE A 42 -1.75 10.01 1.17
CA PHE A 42 -1.60 8.70 0.55
C PHE A 42 -0.13 8.31 0.40
N GLU A 43 0.73 9.19 -0.14
CA GLU A 43 2.17 8.93 -0.30
C GLU A 43 2.88 8.64 1.02
N LYS A 44 2.43 9.29 2.11
CA LYS A 44 3.01 9.07 3.44
C LYS A 44 2.62 7.72 4.04
N HIS A 45 1.41 7.24 3.77
CA HIS A 45 0.80 6.10 4.47
C HIS A 45 0.37 4.94 3.55
N PHE A 46 0.76 4.93 2.27
CA PHE A 46 0.29 3.90 1.32
C PHE A 46 0.64 2.48 1.77
N GLY A 47 1.76 2.28 2.47
CA GLY A 47 2.20 0.96 2.93
C GLY A 47 1.24 0.36 3.95
N SER A 48 0.91 1.11 5.01
CA SER A 48 -0.04 0.67 6.03
C SER A 48 -1.46 0.54 5.46
N LEU A 49 -1.86 1.41 4.52
CA LEU A 49 -3.13 1.30 3.81
C LEU A 49 -3.22 0.03 2.95
N LEU A 50 -2.14 -0.36 2.25
CA LEU A 50 -2.11 -1.56 1.43
C LEU A 50 -2.19 -2.83 2.30
N ILE A 51 -1.44 -2.87 3.41
CA ILE A 51 -1.48 -3.97 4.38
C ILE A 51 -2.88 -4.09 4.98
N ALA A 52 -3.51 -2.98 5.34
CA ALA A 52 -4.86 -2.98 5.88
C ALA A 52 -5.91 -3.41 4.85
N ALA A 53 -5.76 -3.00 3.59
CA ALA A 53 -6.66 -3.43 2.52
C ALA A 53 -6.67 -4.94 2.36
N ASP A 54 -5.49 -5.57 2.44
CA ASP A 54 -5.34 -7.03 2.38
C ASP A 54 -5.88 -7.70 3.66
N LYS A 55 -5.41 -7.26 4.84
CA LYS A 55 -5.79 -7.85 6.14
C LYS A 55 -7.29 -7.79 6.42
N TYR A 56 -7.95 -6.69 6.09
CA TYR A 56 -9.39 -6.49 6.32
C TYR A 56 -10.25 -6.86 5.11
N GLY A 57 -9.64 -7.29 4.00
CA GLY A 57 -10.36 -7.64 2.79
C GLY A 57 -11.23 -6.48 2.30
N ILE A 58 -10.61 -5.33 2.00
CA ILE A 58 -11.28 -4.11 1.53
C ILE A 58 -10.90 -3.87 0.05
N PRO A 59 -11.60 -4.49 -0.93
CA PRO A 59 -11.23 -4.41 -2.34
C PRO A 59 -11.24 -2.99 -2.90
N HIS A 60 -12.08 -2.11 -2.35
CA HIS A 60 -12.13 -0.71 -2.76
C HIS A 60 -10.84 0.04 -2.41
N LEU A 61 -10.32 -0.16 -1.20
CA LEU A 61 -9.04 0.42 -0.77
C LEU A 61 -7.89 -0.16 -1.58
N GLN A 62 -7.89 -1.47 -1.83
CA GLN A 62 -6.86 -2.11 -2.63
C GLN A 62 -6.78 -1.51 -4.04
N LYS A 63 -7.91 -1.43 -4.76
CA LYS A 63 -7.99 -0.81 -6.09
C LYS A 63 -7.65 0.68 -6.07
N PHE A 64 -7.96 1.38 -4.98
CA PHE A 64 -7.58 2.78 -4.81
C PHE A 64 -6.07 2.92 -4.70
N CYS A 65 -5.45 2.14 -3.81
CA CYS A 65 -4.00 2.10 -3.62
C CYS A 65 -3.28 1.76 -4.92
N GLU A 66 -3.74 0.74 -5.65
CA GLU A 66 -3.24 0.35 -6.98
C GLU A 66 -3.18 1.52 -7.94
N LYS A 67 -4.31 2.19 -8.14
CA LYS A 67 -4.43 3.31 -9.10
C LYS A 67 -3.57 4.50 -8.71
N ARG A 68 -3.46 4.80 -7.41
CA ARG A 68 -2.65 5.91 -6.91
C ARG A 68 -1.16 5.57 -6.99
N LEU A 69 -0.76 4.36 -6.61
CA LEU A 69 0.62 3.89 -6.73
C LEU A 69 1.13 3.93 -8.17
N LEU A 70 0.31 3.49 -9.13
CA LEU A 70 0.68 3.58 -10.55
C LEU A 70 0.97 5.01 -11.03
N LYS A 71 0.32 6.01 -10.44
CA LYS A 71 0.57 7.43 -10.76
C LYS A 71 1.79 8.01 -10.04
N LEU A 72 2.17 7.41 -8.92
CA LEU A 72 3.25 7.90 -8.06
C LEU A 72 4.58 7.22 -8.36
N LEU A 73 4.57 6.07 -9.01
CA LEU A 73 5.75 5.35 -9.45
C LEU A 73 6.71 6.26 -10.23
N ASN A 74 7.91 6.39 -9.69
CA ASN A 74 9.06 7.01 -10.31
C ASN A 74 10.31 6.20 -9.94
N SER A 75 11.43 6.43 -10.63
CA SER A 75 12.67 5.66 -10.43
C SER A 75 13.19 5.68 -8.99
N SER A 76 12.90 6.73 -8.23
CA SER A 76 13.36 6.89 -6.85
C SER A 76 12.52 6.14 -5.81
N ASN A 77 11.21 5.95 -6.04
CA ASN A 77 10.30 5.28 -5.10
C ASN A 77 9.89 3.86 -5.53
N ALA A 78 10.16 3.52 -6.79
CA ALA A 78 9.88 2.24 -7.41
C ALA A 78 10.31 1.04 -6.56
N LEU A 79 11.54 1.04 -6.03
CA LEU A 79 12.06 -0.06 -5.22
C LEU A 79 11.26 -0.28 -3.93
N LYS A 80 10.92 0.81 -3.24
CA LYS A 80 10.15 0.74 -1.99
C LYS A 80 8.71 0.27 -2.25
N VAL A 81 8.12 0.71 -3.37
CA VAL A 81 6.79 0.24 -3.80
C VAL A 81 6.83 -1.25 -4.16
N LEU A 82 7.91 -1.71 -4.80
CA LEU A 82 8.08 -3.11 -5.22
C LEU A 82 8.37 -4.04 -4.04
N GLU A 83 9.04 -3.54 -3.00
CA GLU A 83 9.23 -4.29 -1.75
C GLU A 83 7.90 -4.53 -1.01
N ILE A 84 7.02 -3.53 -1.01
CA ILE A 84 5.73 -3.58 -0.30
C ILE A 84 4.66 -4.31 -1.15
N SER A 85 4.82 -4.31 -2.47
CA SER A 85 3.89 -4.96 -3.39
C SER A 85 4.64 -6.02 -4.20
N GLU A 86 4.33 -7.29 -3.93
CA GLU A 86 4.72 -8.39 -4.83
C GLU A 86 4.09 -8.25 -6.24
N VAL A 87 3.11 -7.36 -6.46
CA VAL A 87 2.19 -7.36 -7.61
C VAL A 87 2.47 -6.30 -8.69
N TYR A 88 3.08 -5.15 -8.38
CA TYR A 88 3.19 -4.02 -9.34
C TYR A 88 4.51 -3.96 -10.12
N ILE A 89 4.81 -5.00 -10.91
CA ILE A 89 5.99 -5.08 -11.79
C ILE A 89 5.67 -4.49 -13.18
N VAL A 90 5.15 -3.25 -13.24
CA VAL A 90 4.67 -2.69 -14.52
C VAL A 90 5.67 -1.72 -15.19
N GLN A 91 6.71 -1.25 -14.50
CA GLN A 91 7.74 -0.37 -15.09
C GLN A 91 9.16 -0.71 -14.64
N TYR A 92 9.55 -1.99 -14.68
CA TYR A 92 10.82 -2.47 -14.11
C TYR A 92 12.10 -2.05 -14.87
N LYS A 93 12.02 -1.64 -16.14
CA LYS A 93 13.23 -1.33 -16.94
C LYS A 93 14.06 -0.20 -16.35
N ASP A 94 13.40 0.84 -15.86
CA ASP A 94 14.09 1.99 -15.27
C ASP A 94 14.50 1.71 -13.81
N ILE A 95 13.87 0.73 -13.16
CA ILE A 95 14.10 0.34 -11.77
C ILE A 95 15.36 -0.52 -11.63
N VAL A 96 15.57 -1.48 -12.53
CA VAL A 96 16.76 -2.35 -12.55
C VAL A 96 18.04 -1.55 -12.82
N LEU A 97 17.92 -0.37 -13.44
CA LEU A 97 19.04 0.51 -13.76
C LEU A 97 19.46 1.42 -12.60
N VAL A 98 18.70 1.43 -11.49
CA VAL A 98 19.02 2.28 -10.33
C VAL A 98 20.13 1.61 -9.50
N PRO A 99 21.16 2.36 -9.04
CA PRO A 99 22.26 1.78 -8.24
C PRO A 99 21.82 1.09 -6.95
N SER A 100 20.71 1.53 -6.35
CA SER A 100 20.14 0.91 -5.15
C SER A 100 19.46 -0.44 -5.43
N PHE A 101 19.27 -0.81 -6.70
CA PHE A 101 18.72 -2.11 -7.07
C PHE A 101 19.65 -3.27 -6.67
N ASP A 102 20.97 -3.06 -6.70
CA ASP A 102 21.93 -4.10 -6.31
C ASP A 102 21.77 -4.52 -4.84
N GLU A 103 21.54 -3.55 -3.95
CA GLU A 103 21.32 -3.84 -2.52
C GLU A 103 19.94 -4.45 -2.29
N PHE A 104 18.91 -3.94 -2.97
CA PHE A 104 17.58 -4.54 -2.98
C PHE A 104 17.61 -6.00 -3.44
N ALA A 105 18.37 -6.31 -4.48
CA ALA A 105 18.49 -7.65 -5.04
C ALA A 105 19.12 -8.65 -4.06
N LYS A 106 20.09 -8.20 -3.26
CA LYS A 106 20.69 -9.02 -2.19
C LYS A 106 19.70 -9.30 -1.07
N GLN A 107 18.94 -8.29 -0.63
CA GLN A 107 17.99 -8.43 0.47
C GLN A 107 16.73 -9.21 0.05
N ASN A 108 16.32 -9.09 -1.22
CA ASN A 108 15.08 -9.67 -1.73
C ASN A 108 15.28 -10.54 -2.99
N PRO A 109 16.00 -11.68 -2.91
CA PRO A 109 16.29 -12.51 -4.09
C PRO A 109 15.03 -13.06 -4.79
N HIS A 110 13.99 -13.37 -4.02
CA HIS A 110 12.72 -13.88 -4.54
C HIS A 110 11.99 -12.85 -5.42
N LEU A 111 12.01 -11.57 -5.04
CA LEU A 111 11.43 -10.48 -5.82
C LEU A 111 12.19 -10.30 -7.14
N VAL A 112 13.53 -10.37 -7.14
CA VAL A 112 14.34 -10.32 -8.37
C VAL A 112 13.94 -11.42 -9.35
N VAL A 113 13.71 -12.64 -8.85
CA VAL A 113 13.24 -13.77 -9.66
C VAL A 113 11.86 -13.49 -10.24
N GLN A 114 10.91 -12.98 -9.44
CA GLN A 114 9.58 -12.63 -9.93
C GLN A 114 9.63 -11.52 -10.99
N ILE A 115 10.44 -10.48 -10.77
CA ILE A 115 10.66 -9.38 -11.74
C ILE A 115 11.22 -9.93 -13.05
N THR A 116 12.24 -10.78 -12.97
CA THR A 116 12.88 -11.39 -14.14
C THR A 116 11.89 -12.26 -14.92
N ARG A 117 11.06 -13.06 -14.22
CA ARG A 117 10.02 -13.88 -14.85
C ARG A 117 8.96 -13.01 -15.54
N ALA A 118 8.44 -11.98 -14.86
CA ALA A 118 7.46 -11.05 -15.42
C ALA A 118 7.99 -10.34 -16.68
N SER A 119 9.26 -9.92 -16.66
CA SER A 119 9.97 -9.31 -17.79
C SER A 119 9.98 -10.20 -19.05
N LEU A 120 10.23 -11.51 -18.86
CA LEU A 120 10.26 -12.48 -19.96
C LEU A 120 8.86 -12.71 -20.53
N THR A 121 7.84 -12.83 -19.68
CA THR A 121 6.45 -13.02 -20.12
C THR A 121 5.93 -11.82 -20.91
N TYR A 122 6.13 -10.59 -20.41
CA TYR A 122 5.68 -9.36 -21.09
C TYR A 122 6.38 -9.13 -22.43
N SER A 123 7.66 -9.51 -22.54
CA SER A 123 8.41 -9.44 -23.81
C SER A 123 7.88 -10.42 -24.86
N ASN A 124 7.24 -11.52 -24.43
CA ASN A 124 6.63 -12.49 -25.33
C ASN A 124 5.23 -12.06 -25.79
N GLU A 125 4.45 -11.40 -24.93
CA GLU A 125 3.11 -10.87 -25.29
C GLU A 125 3.16 -9.76 -26.34
N LYS A 126 4.23 -8.95 -26.39
CA LYS A 126 4.43 -7.93 -27.44
C LYS A 126 4.88 -8.48 -28.80
N ARG A 127 5.18 -9.78 -28.90
CA ARG A 127 5.66 -10.43 -30.13
C ARG A 127 4.56 -11.22 -30.87
N ILE A 128 3.33 -11.20 -30.36
CA ILE A 128 2.14 -11.81 -30.98
C ILE A 128 1.22 -10.68 -31.42
#